data_AF-A0A0M9DLY3-F1
#
_entry.id   AF-A0A0M9DLY3-F1
#
_cell.length_a   1.000
_cell.length_b   1.000
_cell.length_c   1.000
_cell.angle_alpha   90.00
_cell.angle_beta   90.00
_cell.angle_gamma   90.00
#
_symmetry.space_group_name_H-M   'P 1'
#
loop_
_entity.id
_entity.type
_entity.pdbx_description
1 polymer ?
#
loop_
_entity_poly.entity_id
_entity_poly.type
_entity_poly.pdbx_seq_one_letter_code
_entity_poly.pdbx_strand_id
1 'polypeptide(L)'
;MDYLNMNVGHLSTGKWINCICLHYHQFVTDANKLTDARHKGFGINPIERFNEKVGKILYEIANGERSLPSRFQIRLESKHSICRCRIDYVFEVMEKDFLQGNIRGTEIPEETLKVCLDSDSNLIMLYVGMNR
;
A
#
# COMPACT_ATOMS: atom_id res chain seq x y z
N MET A 1 7.37 7.24 -12.67
CA MET A 1 6.73 7.83 -11.48
C MET A 1 6.27 6.68 -10.61
N ASP A 2 6.84 6.55 -9.40
CA ASP A 2 6.78 5.33 -8.58
C ASP A 2 5.67 5.32 -7.52
N TYR A 3 4.61 6.08 -7.73
CA TYR A 3 3.51 6.19 -6.77
C TYR A 3 2.14 6.01 -7.42
N LEU A 4 1.20 5.50 -6.64
CA LEU A 4 -0.21 5.33 -7.01
C LEU A 4 -1.07 6.28 -6.16
N ASN A 5 -1.81 7.16 -6.82
CA ASN A 5 -2.85 7.96 -6.16
C ASN A 5 -4.11 7.10 -6.00
N MET A 6 -4.60 6.98 -4.77
CA MET A 6 -5.80 6.25 -4.44
C MET A 6 -6.80 7.20 -3.81
N ASN A 7 -8.03 7.18 -4.31
CA ASN A 7 -9.11 7.95 -3.74
C ASN A 7 -10.24 6.99 -3.35
N VAL A 8 -10.53 6.91 -2.05
CA VAL A 8 -11.59 6.04 -1.52
C VAL A 8 -12.69 6.90 -0.95
N GLY A 9 -13.87 6.82 -1.57
CA GLY A 9 -15.07 7.49 -1.11
C GLY A 9 -15.70 6.76 0.06
N HIS A 10 -15.85 7.45 1.19
CA HIS A 10 -16.60 6.94 2.32
C HIS A 10 -18.10 7.21 2.13
N LEU A 11 -18.81 6.24 1.56
CA LEU A 11 -20.22 6.36 1.13
C LEU A 11 -21.17 6.82 2.25
N SER A 12 -20.89 6.48 3.52
CA SER A 12 -21.76 6.86 4.65
C SER A 12 -21.51 8.27 5.20
N THR A 13 -20.37 8.90 4.89
CA THR A 13 -20.06 10.27 5.37
C THR A 13 -19.88 11.29 4.24
N GLY A 14 -19.83 10.84 2.98
CA GLY A 14 -19.52 11.69 1.82
C GLY A 14 -18.07 12.21 1.78
N LYS A 15 -17.23 11.85 2.75
CA LYS A 15 -15.81 12.23 2.79
C LYS A 15 -14.99 11.33 1.86
N TRP A 16 -14.11 11.95 1.09
CA TRP A 16 -13.13 11.26 0.26
C TRP A 16 -11.80 11.21 0.99
N ILE A 17 -11.20 10.02 1.03
CA ILE A 17 -9.84 9.84 1.56
C ILE A 17 -8.90 9.68 0.38
N ASN A 18 -8.05 10.69 0.21
CA ASN A 18 -6.93 10.68 -0.72
C ASN A 18 -5.71 10.07 -0.01
N CYS A 19 -5.12 9.05 -0.64
CA CYS A 19 -3.93 8.36 -0.15
C CYS A 19 -2.93 8.18 -1.30
N ILE A 20 -1.66 8.49 -1.03
CA ILE A 20 -0.57 8.23 -1.97
C ILE A 20 0.15 6.96 -1.54
N CYS A 21 0.20 5.95 -2.41
CA CYS A 21 1.00 4.75 -2.20
C CYS A 21 2.36 4.88 -2.89
N LEU A 22 3.42 4.99 -2.10
CA LEU A 22 4.82 5.03 -2.53
C LEU A 22 5.36 3.62 -2.77
N HIS A 23 6.26 3.53 -3.77
CA HIS A 23 6.87 2.28 -4.23
C HIS A 23 5.86 1.24 -4.73
N TYR A 24 4.69 1.68 -5.18
CA TYR A 24 3.66 0.79 -5.72
C TYR A 24 4.16 0.03 -6.97
N HIS A 25 4.96 0.68 -7.82
CA HIS A 25 5.53 0.02 -8.99
C HIS A 25 6.47 -1.14 -8.62
N GLN A 26 7.27 -0.97 -7.55
CA GLN A 26 8.12 -2.03 -7.02
C GLN A 26 7.28 -3.20 -6.50
N PHE A 27 6.21 -2.92 -5.75
CA PHE A 27 5.26 -3.96 -5.33
C PHE A 27 4.68 -4.73 -6.51
N VAL A 28 4.19 -4.04 -7.55
CA VAL A 28 3.63 -4.68 -8.75
C VAL A 28 4.69 -5.54 -9.44
N THR A 29 5.93 -5.07 -9.50
CA THR A 29 7.05 -5.81 -10.09
C THR A 29 7.36 -7.08 -9.29
N ASP A 30 7.45 -6.97 -7.97
CA ASP A 30 7.71 -8.12 -7.08
C ASP A 30 6.57 -9.14 -7.16
N ALA A 31 5.32 -8.68 -7.09
CA ALA A 31 4.12 -9.51 -7.21
C ALA A 31 4.09 -10.27 -8.54
N ASN A 32 4.38 -9.60 -9.66
CA ASN A 32 4.40 -10.21 -10.99
C ASN A 32 5.56 -11.19 -11.19
N LYS A 33 6.72 -10.93 -10.58
CA LYS A 33 7.87 -11.83 -10.64
C LYS A 33 7.64 -13.08 -9.81
N LEU A 34 7.01 -12.95 -8.64
CA LEU A 34 6.94 -14.04 -7.66
C LEU A 34 5.65 -14.86 -7.72
N THR A 35 4.60 -14.36 -8.38
CA THR A 35 3.36 -15.13 -8.63
C THR A 35 3.56 -16.09 -9.79
N ASP A 36 3.24 -17.38 -9.60
CA ASP A 36 3.25 -18.40 -10.65
C ASP A 36 2.33 -17.95 -11.79
N ALA A 37 2.82 -18.05 -13.04
CA ALA A 37 2.12 -17.60 -14.24
C ALA A 37 0.69 -18.16 -14.35
N ARG A 38 0.48 -19.40 -13.89
CA ARG A 38 -0.85 -20.05 -13.90
C ARG A 38 -1.86 -19.37 -12.98
N HIS A 39 -1.39 -18.58 -12.01
CA HIS A 39 -2.21 -17.94 -10.99
C HIS A 39 -2.38 -16.43 -11.20
N LYS A 40 -1.74 -15.85 -12.23
CA LYS A 40 -1.74 -14.39 -12.46
C LYS A 40 -3.12 -13.81 -12.81
N GLY A 41 -3.97 -14.58 -13.49
CA GLY A 41 -5.31 -14.15 -13.91
C GLY A 41 -6.43 -14.49 -12.94
N PHE A 42 -6.10 -14.84 -11.69
CA PHE A 42 -7.08 -15.23 -10.67
C PHE A 42 -7.05 -14.25 -9.49
N GLY A 43 -8.17 -14.15 -8.77
CA GLY A 43 -8.40 -13.38 -7.51
C GLY A 43 -7.37 -13.57 -6.38
N ILE A 44 -6.44 -14.51 -6.55
CA ILE A 44 -5.33 -14.78 -5.63
C ILE A 44 -4.10 -13.93 -5.93
N ASN A 45 -4.11 -13.17 -7.02
CA ASN A 45 -3.05 -12.24 -7.40
C ASN A 45 -2.90 -11.15 -6.31
N PRO A 46 -1.68 -10.93 -5.77
CA PRO A 46 -1.45 -9.90 -4.76
C PRO A 46 -1.92 -8.50 -5.16
N ILE A 47 -1.87 -8.15 -6.45
CA ILE A 47 -2.30 -6.84 -6.95
C ILE A 47 -3.81 -6.65 -6.80
N GLU A 48 -4.61 -7.69 -7.10
CA GLU A 48 -6.07 -7.64 -6.92
C GLU A 48 -6.42 -7.56 -5.43
N ARG A 49 -5.77 -8.40 -4.62
CA ARG A 49 -5.95 -8.40 -3.16
C ARG A 49 -5.53 -7.10 -2.50
N PHE A 50 -4.55 -6.40 -3.07
CA PHE A 50 -4.13 -5.08 -2.59
C PHE A 50 -5.28 -4.08 -2.66
N ASN A 51 -5.97 -3.99 -3.80
CA ASN A 51 -7.07 -3.03 -3.98
C ASN A 51 -8.20 -3.25 -2.96
N GLU A 52 -8.63 -4.50 -2.78
CA GLU A 52 -9.66 -4.87 -1.80
C GLU A 52 -9.22 -4.53 -0.37
N LYS A 53 -7.99 -4.90 -0.02
CA LYS A 53 -7.44 -4.71 1.32
C LYS A 53 -7.30 -3.22 1.65
N VAL A 54 -6.78 -2.42 0.72
CA VAL A 54 -6.58 -0.98 0.92
C VAL A 54 -7.91 -0.27 1.09
N GLY A 55 -8.92 -0.60 0.29
CA GLY A 55 -10.27 -0.04 0.46
C GLY A 55 -10.79 -0.27 1.89
N LYS A 56 -10.62 -1.49 2.42
CA LYS A 56 -10.98 -1.81 3.80
C LYS A 56 -10.16 -1.03 4.84
N ILE A 57 -8.84 -0.96 4.67
CA ILE A 57 -7.95 -0.26 5.60
C ILE A 57 -8.29 1.23 5.69
N LEU A 58 -8.50 1.87 4.54
CA LEU A 58 -8.87 3.29 4.47
C LEU A 58 -10.25 3.53 5.09
N TYR A 59 -11.20 2.60 4.90
CA TYR A 59 -12.50 2.64 5.57
C TYR A 59 -12.38 2.52 7.10
N GLU A 60 -11.59 1.56 7.60
CA GLU A 60 -11.33 1.37 9.04
C GLU A 60 -10.70 2.64 9.65
N ILE A 61 -9.75 3.27 8.95
CA ILE A 61 -9.12 4.54 9.38
C ILE A 61 -10.16 5.68 9.40
N ALA A 62 -11.00 5.79 8.37
CA ALA A 62 -12.04 6.82 8.27
C ALA A 62 -13.00 6.82 9.46
N ASN A 63 -13.34 5.63 9.96
CA ASN A 63 -14.26 5.42 11.07
C ASN A 63 -13.57 5.42 12.44
N GLY A 64 -12.25 5.62 12.50
CA GLY A 64 -11.49 5.56 13.74
C GLY A 64 -11.33 4.13 14.31
N GLU A 65 -11.64 3.10 13.53
CA GLU A 65 -11.49 1.69 13.91
C GLU A 65 -10.03 1.22 13.82
N ARG A 66 -9.20 1.96 13.07
CA ARG A 66 -7.76 1.71 12.92
C ARG A 66 -6.96 2.97 13.19
N SER A 67 -6.05 2.89 14.16
CA SER A 67 -5.11 3.95 14.49
C SER A 67 -3.92 4.00 13.52
N LEU A 68 -3.33 5.20 13.39
CA LEU A 68 -2.13 5.45 12.60
C LEU A 68 -0.91 5.74 13.52
N PRO A 69 0.32 5.40 13.10
CA PRO A 69 0.65 4.63 11.89
C PRO A 69 0.21 3.16 12.02
N SER A 70 -0.09 2.52 10.89
CA SER A 70 -0.57 1.15 10.84
C SER A 70 0.18 0.32 9.81
N ARG A 71 0.50 -0.93 10.14
CA ARG A 71 1.15 -1.88 9.24
C ARG A 71 0.18 -2.96 8.82
N PHE A 72 0.20 -3.34 7.55
CA PHE A 72 -0.55 -4.48 7.04
C PHE A 72 0.26 -5.23 5.97
N GLN A 73 -0.23 -6.40 5.57
CA GLN A 73 0.42 -7.22 4.57
C GLN A 73 -0.57 -7.80 3.57
N ILE A 74 -0.10 -7.98 2.34
CA ILE A 74 -0.76 -8.77 1.30
C ILE A 74 0.00 -10.09 1.17
N ARG A 75 -0.71 -11.21 1.30
CA ARG A 75 -0.11 -12.53 1.31
C ARG A 75 -0.23 -13.22 -0.03
N LEU A 76 0.88 -13.77 -0.50
CA LEU A 76 0.95 -14.78 -1.55
C LEU A 76 1.27 -16.14 -0.91
N GLU A 77 0.32 -17.06 -1.00
CA GLU A 77 0.48 -18.41 -0.44
C GLU A 77 1.53 -19.22 -1.21
N SER A 78 2.22 -20.12 -0.52
CA SER A 78 3.30 -20.94 -1.09
C SER A 78 2.91 -21.63 -2.41
N LYS A 79 1.70 -22.19 -2.48
CA LYS A 79 1.17 -22.87 -3.68
C LYS A 79 0.97 -21.97 -4.90
N HIS A 80 0.89 -20.66 -4.71
CA HIS A 80 0.70 -19.68 -5.78
C HIS A 80 1.99 -18.94 -6.13
N SER A 81 3.07 -19.16 -5.37
CA SER A 81 4.37 -18.56 -5.59
C SER A 81 5.26 -19.43 -6.49
N ILE A 82 6.17 -18.80 -7.24
CA ILE A 82 7.19 -19.53 -8.02
C ILE A 82 8.23 -20.25 -7.14
N CYS A 83 8.47 -19.74 -5.93
CA CYS A 83 9.47 -20.26 -5.00
C CYS A 83 8.93 -21.37 -4.09
N ARG A 84 7.63 -21.70 -4.18
CA ARG A 84 6.91 -22.56 -3.22
C ARG A 84 7.04 -22.09 -1.77
N CYS A 85 7.16 -20.78 -1.58
CA CYS A 85 7.36 -20.12 -0.30
C CYS A 85 6.28 -19.07 -0.07
N ARG A 86 5.87 -18.89 1.19
CA ARG A 86 4.92 -17.82 1.53
C ARG A 86 5.64 -16.49 1.39
N ILE A 87 5.02 -15.53 0.73
CA ILE A 87 5.55 -14.17 0.60
C ILE A 87 4.52 -13.20 1.16
N ASP A 88 4.93 -12.42 2.15
CA ASP A 88 4.12 -11.36 2.74
C ASP A 88 4.65 -10.00 2.25
N TYR A 89 3.91 -9.33 1.37
CA TYR A 89 4.20 -7.97 0.88
C TYR A 89 3.72 -6.97 1.93
N VAL A 90 4.63 -6.20 2.49
CA VAL A 90 4.39 -5.35 3.65
C VAL A 90 4.12 -3.90 3.23
N PHE A 91 3.10 -3.32 3.84
CA PHE A 91 2.75 -1.92 3.69
C PHE A 91 2.61 -1.24 5.05
N GLU A 92 3.03 0.01 5.12
CA GLU A 92 2.79 0.92 6.24
C GLU A 92 1.90 2.07 5.75
N VAL A 93 0.91 2.47 6.54
CA VAL A 93 0.08 3.65 6.29
C VAL A 93 0.19 4.60 7.47
N MET A 94 0.33 5.88 7.19
CA MET A 94 0.54 6.93 8.17
C MET A 94 -0.08 8.25 7.69
N GLU A 95 -0.25 9.19 8.60
CA GLU A 95 -0.63 10.54 8.20
C GLU A 95 0.54 11.22 7.51
N LYS A 96 0.24 12.13 6.59
CA LYS A 96 1.24 12.90 5.85
C LYS A 96 2.25 13.60 6.76
N ASP A 97 1.78 14.13 7.89
CA ASP A 97 2.60 14.86 8.85
C ASP A 97 3.66 13.96 9.51
N PHE A 98 3.44 12.64 9.57
CA PHE A 98 4.45 11.70 10.07
C PHE A 98 5.70 11.64 9.20
N LEU A 99 5.65 12.08 7.95
CA LEU A 99 6.87 12.15 7.13
C LEU A 99 7.78 13.30 7.54
N GLN A 100 7.25 14.35 8.16
CA GLN A 100 8.03 15.49 8.63
C GLN A 100 8.67 15.14 9.98
N GLY A 101 9.92 14.66 9.95
CA GLY A 101 10.71 14.38 11.16
C GLY A 101 10.86 12.90 11.55
N ASN A 102 10.33 11.97 10.74
CA ASN A 102 10.55 10.53 10.93
C ASN A 102 11.65 10.01 9.99
N ILE A 103 12.39 8.98 10.42
CA ILE A 103 13.41 8.31 9.61
C ILE A 103 12.87 7.83 8.26
N ARG A 104 11.59 7.43 8.21
CA ARG A 104 10.91 7.04 6.96
C ARG A 104 10.87 8.16 5.93
N GLY A 105 10.72 9.41 6.36
CA GLY A 105 10.75 10.58 5.48
C GLY A 105 12.12 10.77 4.82
N THR A 106 13.21 10.39 5.52
CA THR A 106 14.58 10.48 4.99
C THR A 106 14.95 9.38 4.00
N GLU A 107 14.20 8.27 4.00
CA GLU A 107 14.35 7.18 3.04
C GLU A 107 13.66 7.48 1.70
N ILE A 108 12.75 8.47 1.68
CA ILE A 108 12.00 8.87 0.49
C ILE A 108 12.79 9.95 -0.27
N PRO A 109 12.97 9.82 -1.60
CA PRO A 109 13.62 10.86 -2.40
C PRO A 109 12.92 12.22 -2.21
N GLU A 110 13.69 13.29 -2.06
CA GLU A 110 13.17 14.63 -1.73
C GLU A 110 12.09 15.12 -2.72
N GLU A 111 12.24 14.80 -4.01
CA GLU A 111 11.25 15.13 -5.05
C GLU A 111 9.91 14.41 -4.82
N THR A 112 9.95 13.15 -4.41
CA THR A 112 8.74 12.36 -4.10
C THR A 112 8.11 12.82 -2.79
N LEU A 113 8.94 13.20 -1.82
CA LEU A 113 8.48 13.79 -0.56
C LEU A 113 7.76 15.11 -0.80
N LYS A 114 8.30 16.01 -1.65
CA LYS A 114 7.64 17.26 -2.05
C LYS A 114 6.28 17.02 -2.68
N VAL A 115 6.18 16.08 -3.62
CA VAL A 115 4.88 15.71 -4.23
C VAL A 115 3.88 15.23 -3.17
N CYS A 116 4.33 14.43 -2.19
CA CYS A 116 3.45 14.00 -1.10
C CYS A 116 3.01 15.18 -0.24
N LEU A 117 3.95 16.06 0.14
CA LEU A 117 3.74 17.25 0.94
C LEU A 117 2.87 18.31 0.26
N ASP A 118 2.88 18.38 -1.06
CA ASP A 118 2.09 19.33 -1.85
C ASP A 118 0.72 18.76 -2.27
N SER A 119 0.50 17.45 -2.11
CA SER A 119 -0.77 16.83 -2.47
C SER A 119 -1.89 17.12 -1.46
N ASP A 120 -3.14 17.17 -1.93
CA ASP A 120 -4.35 17.20 -1.09
C ASP A 120 -4.61 15.87 -0.33
N SER A 121 -3.63 14.97 -0.28
CA SER A 121 -3.74 13.70 0.42
C SER A 121 -3.41 13.88 1.90
N ASN A 122 -4.23 13.29 2.76
CA ASN A 122 -4.00 13.31 4.21
C ASN A 122 -3.22 12.08 4.68
N LEU A 123 -3.21 11.02 3.87
CA LEU A 123 -2.59 9.74 4.19
C LEU A 123 -1.53 9.36 3.17
N ILE A 124 -0.51 8.68 3.66
CA ILE A 124 0.57 8.13 2.86
C ILE A 124 0.70 6.65 3.19
N MET A 125 0.81 5.85 2.15
CA MET A 125 1.05 4.43 2.22
C MET A 125 2.42 4.14 1.60
N LEU A 126 3.20 3.26 2.22
CA LEU A 126 4.54 2.90 1.79
C LEU A 126 4.61 1.39 1.63
N TYR A 127 5.00 0.92 0.45
CA TYR A 127 5.45 -0.45 0.31
C TYR A 127 6.87 -0.58 0.89
N VAL A 128 6.98 -1.32 1.99
CA VAL A 128 8.23 -1.49 2.76
C VAL A 128 9.11 -2.60 2.18
N GLY A 129 8.50 -3.53 1.44
CA GLY A 129 9.17 -4.70 0.87
C GLY A 129 8.50 -6.01 1.27
N MET A 130 9.25 -7.10 1.15
CA MET A 130 8.77 -8.45 1.45
C MET A 130 9.35 -8.93 2.77
N ASN A 131 8.50 -9.40 3.68
CA ASN A 131 8.97 -10.25 4.76
C ASN A 131 9.05 -11.69 4.22
N ARG A 132 10.25 -12.24 4.19
CA ARG A 132 10.50 -13.66 3.92
C ARG A 132 10.35 -14.46 5.21
#